data_AF-A0AAN1SWZ6-F1
#
_entry.id   AF-A0AAN1SWZ6-F1
#
_cell.length_a   1.000
_cell.length_b   1.000
_cell.length_c   1.000
_cell.angle_alpha   90.00
_cell.angle_beta   90.00
_cell.angle_gamma   90.00
#
_symmetry.space_group_name_H-M   'P 1'
#
loop_
_entity.id
_entity.type
_entity.pdbx_description
1 polymer ?
#
loop_
_entity_poly.entity_id
_entity_poly.type
_entity_poly.pdbx_seq_one_letter_code
_entity_poly.pdbx_strand_id
1 'polypeptide(L)'
;MLVCVRNAAGTNCGTGSNWQKGWLVCYAGAAGATSCDAATTDNPNPIRVHQAINSNLTLTGSAALVRFNPNGTQGAGGAATLTLTGTWSGAQAKVAKIAATGLISRP
;
A
#
# COMPACT_ATOMS: atom_id res chain seq x y z
N MET A 1 6.67 4.86 8.03
CA MET A 1 5.25 4.64 7.66
C MET A 1 5.16 3.53 6.60
N LEU A 2 4.12 2.70 6.66
CA LEU A 2 3.85 1.65 5.70
C LEU A 2 2.54 1.93 4.95
N VAL A 3 2.53 1.58 3.67
CA VAL A 3 1.33 1.37 2.88
C VAL A 3 1.42 -0.07 2.38
N CYS A 4 0.42 -0.91 2.64
CA CYS A 4 0.49 -2.32 2.31
C CYS A 4 -0.89 -2.89 1.99
N VAL A 5 -0.90 -4.04 1.31
CA VAL A 5 -2.13 -4.83 1.14
C VAL A 5 -2.72 -5.09 2.52
N ARG A 6 -4.03 -4.93 2.66
CA ARG A 6 -4.75 -5.17 3.91
C ARG A 6 -4.94 -6.68 4.16
N ASN A 7 -4.80 -7.14 5.40
CA ASN A 7 -5.25 -8.48 5.80
C ASN A 7 -6.79 -8.56 5.86
N ALA A 8 -7.39 -9.76 5.89
CA ALA A 8 -8.85 -9.89 5.87
C ALA A 8 -9.54 -9.11 7.01
N ALA A 9 -8.93 -9.07 8.19
CA ALA A 9 -9.44 -8.37 9.37
C ALA A 9 -9.38 -6.82 9.25
N GLY A 10 -8.58 -6.26 8.34
CA GLY A 10 -8.40 -4.79 8.26
C GLY A 10 -7.53 -4.19 9.36
N THR A 11 -6.78 -5.01 10.09
CA THR A 11 -6.00 -4.60 11.27
C THR A 11 -4.50 -4.57 11.02
N ASN A 12 -4.01 -5.21 9.96
CA ASN A 12 -2.58 -5.32 9.68
C ASN A 12 -2.29 -5.51 8.18
N CYS A 13 -1.03 -5.39 7.79
CA CYS A 13 -0.56 -5.77 6.46
C CYS A 13 -0.86 -7.26 6.21
N GLY A 14 -1.47 -7.55 5.07
CA GLY A 14 -1.62 -8.88 4.52
C GLY A 14 -0.36 -9.34 3.80
N THR A 15 -0.38 -10.60 3.38
CA THR A 15 0.69 -11.20 2.59
C THR A 15 0.42 -11.06 1.09
N GLY A 16 1.47 -10.81 0.29
CA GLY A 16 1.40 -10.76 -1.17
C GLY A 16 1.02 -9.38 -1.74
N SER A 17 0.78 -9.33 -3.05
CA SER A 17 0.57 -8.10 -3.82
C SER A 17 -0.85 -7.95 -4.37
N ASN A 18 -1.84 -8.61 -3.75
CA ASN A 18 -3.24 -8.46 -4.16
C ASN A 18 -3.88 -7.23 -3.51
N TRP A 19 -3.56 -6.07 -4.07
CA TRP A 19 -4.08 -4.76 -3.66
C TRP A 19 -5.59 -4.60 -3.88
N GLN A 20 -6.24 -5.49 -4.64
CA GLN A 20 -7.69 -5.48 -4.83
C GLN A 20 -8.45 -5.77 -3.53
N LYS A 21 -7.84 -6.50 -2.57
CA LYS A 21 -8.43 -6.78 -1.25
C LYS A 21 -8.47 -5.55 -0.34
N GLY A 22 -7.98 -4.41 -0.84
CA GLY A 22 -7.83 -3.18 -0.10
C GLY A 22 -6.41 -3.01 0.41
N TRP A 23 -6.17 -1.88 1.04
CA TRP A 23 -4.87 -1.50 1.58
C TRP A 23 -5.05 -0.69 2.85
N LEU A 24 -3.96 -0.50 3.58
CA LEU A 24 -3.96 0.35 4.75
C LEU A 24 -2.70 1.19 4.82
N VAL A 25 -2.74 2.20 5.67
CA VAL A 25 -1.60 3.02 6.05
C VAL A 25 -1.40 2.88 7.55
N CYS A 26 -0.17 2.60 7.97
CA CYS A 26 0.15 2.41 9.38
C CYS A 26 1.57 2.82 9.75
N TYR A 27 1.80 3.03 11.05
CA TYR A 27 3.15 3.05 11.60
C TYR A 27 3.71 1.63 11.62
N ALA A 28 5.00 1.49 11.32
CA ALA A 28 5.71 0.21 11.44
C ALA A 28 6.21 0.07 12.88
N GLY A 29 6.12 -1.13 13.48
CA GLY A 29 6.56 -1.31 14.88
C GLY A 29 8.08 -1.20 15.08
N ALA A 30 8.87 -1.67 14.12
CA ALA A 30 10.32 -1.52 14.13
C ALA A 30 10.86 -1.16 12.74
N ALA A 31 12.09 -0.65 12.70
CA ALA A 31 12.81 -0.48 11.44
C ALA A 31 12.89 -1.83 10.72
N GLY A 32 12.43 -1.89 9.47
CA GLY A 32 12.40 -3.14 8.72
C GLY A 32 11.09 -3.94 8.84
N ALA A 33 10.21 -3.63 9.79
CA ALA A 33 8.95 -4.37 9.99
C ALA A 33 8.01 -4.27 8.78
N THR A 34 7.47 -5.40 8.35
CA THR A 34 6.53 -5.52 7.23
C THR A 34 5.07 -5.50 7.67
N SER A 35 4.84 -5.22 8.95
CA SER A 35 3.54 -5.16 9.60
C SER A 35 3.38 -3.84 10.34
N CYS A 36 2.12 -3.50 10.62
CA CYS A 36 1.76 -2.39 11.48
C CYS A 36 2.23 -2.64 12.91
N ASP A 37 2.58 -1.56 13.59
CA ASP A 37 2.77 -1.52 15.04
C ASP A 37 1.46 -1.80 15.78
N ALA A 38 1.56 -2.20 17.05
CA ALA A 38 0.40 -2.35 17.92
C ALA A 38 -0.35 -1.02 18.10
N ALA A 39 -1.67 -1.10 18.13
CA ALA A 39 -2.52 0.05 18.41
C ALA A 39 -2.49 0.38 19.91
N THR A 40 -2.43 1.67 20.23
CA THR A 40 -2.70 2.19 21.58
C THR A 40 -3.68 3.35 21.49
N THR A 41 -4.21 3.81 22.63
CA THR A 41 -5.11 4.97 22.67
C THR A 41 -4.45 6.22 22.08
N ASP A 42 -3.17 6.45 22.39
CA ASP A 42 -2.42 7.63 21.95
C ASP A 42 -1.77 7.46 20.56
N ASN A 43 -1.64 6.21 20.10
CA ASN A 43 -1.11 5.87 18.79
C ASN A 43 -2.06 4.88 18.08
N PRO A 44 -3.20 5.35 17.56
CA PRO A 44 -4.14 4.50 16.86
C PRO A 44 -3.52 3.96 15.57
N ASN A 45 -3.60 2.64 15.38
CA ASN A 45 -3.03 1.96 14.22
C ASN A 45 -3.97 0.81 13.80
N PRO A 46 -4.24 0.59 12.50
CA PRO A 46 -3.84 1.38 11.33
C PRO A 46 -4.46 2.80 11.29
N ILE A 47 -3.74 3.74 10.66
CA ILE A 47 -4.12 5.17 10.54
C ILE A 47 -5.25 5.35 9.51
N ARG A 48 -5.19 4.57 8.42
CA ARG A 48 -6.19 4.53 7.37
C ARG A 48 -6.36 3.11 6.89
N VAL A 49 -7.61 2.72 6.65
CA VAL A 49 -7.95 1.44 6.04
C VAL A 49 -8.83 1.71 4.83
N HIS A 50 -8.45 1.17 3.69
CA HIS A 50 -9.26 1.13 2.49
C HIS A 50 -9.78 -0.29 2.28
N GLN A 51 -11.08 -0.41 2.08
CA GLN A 51 -11.71 -1.70 1.84
C GLN A 51 -11.35 -2.26 0.45
N ALA A 52 -11.76 -3.49 0.21
CA ALA A 52 -11.64 -4.11 -1.11
C ALA A 52 -12.31 -3.24 -2.17
N ILE A 53 -11.66 -3.14 -3.34
CA ILE A 53 -12.22 -2.38 -4.47
C ILE A 53 -13.25 -3.23 -5.21
N ASN A 54 -14.07 -2.56 -6.02
CA ASN A 54 -15.05 -3.23 -6.89
C ASN A 54 -14.34 -4.25 -7.81
N SER A 55 -14.91 -5.45 -7.98
CA SER A 55 -14.35 -6.53 -8.81
C SER A 55 -14.27 -6.22 -10.31
N ASN A 56 -14.94 -5.17 -10.77
CA ASN A 56 -14.78 -4.63 -12.12
C ASN A 56 -13.44 -3.90 -12.30
N LEU A 57 -12.72 -3.65 -11.21
CA LEU A 57 -11.40 -3.03 -11.20
C LEU A 57 -10.34 -4.05 -10.77
N THR A 58 -9.17 -3.94 -11.37
CA THR A 58 -7.96 -4.69 -11.02
C THR A 58 -6.87 -3.73 -10.60
N LEU A 59 -6.49 -3.78 -9.33
CA LEU A 59 -5.35 -3.05 -8.78
C LEU A 59 -4.20 -4.02 -8.50
N THR A 60 -3.09 -3.84 -9.21
CA THR A 60 -1.85 -4.59 -9.01
C THR A 60 -0.74 -3.67 -8.52
N GLY A 61 0.27 -4.24 -7.87
CA GLY A 61 1.44 -3.51 -7.42
C GLY A 61 2.72 -4.31 -7.61
N SER A 62 3.82 -3.61 -7.87
CA SER A 62 5.15 -4.22 -8.00
C SER A 62 5.73 -4.73 -6.68
N ALA A 63 5.12 -4.35 -5.55
CA ALA A 63 5.50 -4.76 -4.22
C ALA A 63 4.26 -5.03 -3.35
N ALA A 64 4.42 -5.88 -2.33
CA ALA A 64 3.38 -6.15 -1.33
C ALA A 64 3.19 -4.97 -0.36
N LEU A 65 4.21 -4.12 -0.22
CA LEU A 65 4.20 -2.94 0.62
C LEU A 65 5.10 -1.84 0.05
N VAL A 66 4.82 -0.62 0.48
CA VAL A 66 5.63 0.58 0.31
C VAL A 66 5.97 1.08 1.70
N ARG A 67 7.26 1.34 1.95
CA ARG A 67 7.73 1.96 3.18
C ARG A 67 8.22 3.36 2.88
N PHE A 68 7.78 4.33 3.67
CA PHE A 68 8.34 5.68 3.69
C PHE A 68 9.14 5.88 4.98
N ASN A 69 10.38 6.30 4.81
CA ASN A 69 11.27 6.73 5.89
C ASN A 69 10.87 8.12 6.40
N PRO A 70 11.38 8.58 7.57
CA PRO A 70 11.07 9.92 8.09
C PRO A 70 11.43 11.07 7.15
N ASN A 71 12.46 10.91 6.32
CA ASN A 71 12.86 11.90 5.29
C ASN A 71 12.03 11.81 4.00
N GLY A 72 10.94 11.04 4.00
CA GLY A 72 10.06 10.87 2.85
C GLY A 72 10.56 9.89 1.80
N THR A 73 11.81 9.42 1.86
CA THR A 73 12.30 8.45 0.86
C THR A 73 11.62 7.11 1.00
N GLN A 74 11.56 6.37 -0.10
CA GLN A 74 11.11 5.00 -0.05
C GLN A 74 12.20 4.13 0.61
N GLY A 75 11.82 3.34 1.60
CA GLY A 75 12.72 2.46 2.35
C GLY A 75 13.32 1.33 1.51
N ALA A 76 13.87 0.31 2.19
CA ALA A 76 14.64 -0.79 1.59
C ALA A 76 14.00 -1.55 0.39
N GLY A 77 12.70 -1.36 0.11
CA GLY A 77 12.03 -1.95 -1.06
C GLY A 77 12.37 -1.27 -2.39
N GLY A 78 12.94 -0.06 -2.41
CA GLY A 78 13.18 0.69 -3.65
C GLY A 78 11.89 1.05 -4.39
N ALA A 79 11.97 1.67 -5.57
CA ALA A 79 10.82 2.19 -6.33
C ALA A 79 9.62 1.21 -6.40
N ALA A 80 8.39 1.72 -6.26
CA ALA A 80 7.16 0.92 -6.42
C ALA A 80 6.22 1.50 -7.48
N THR A 81 5.39 0.65 -8.07
CA THR A 81 4.34 1.05 -9.01
C THR A 81 3.03 0.36 -8.63
N LEU A 82 1.94 1.11 -8.69
CA LEU A 82 0.57 0.61 -8.59
C LEU A 82 -0.14 0.87 -9.92
N THR A 83 -0.83 -0.14 -10.43
CA THR A 83 -1.58 -0.06 -11.69
C THR A 83 -3.02 -0.44 -11.43
N LEU A 84 -3.93 0.48 -11.72
CA LEU A 84 -5.37 0.25 -11.70
C LEU A 84 -5.86 0.09 -13.14
N THR A 85 -6.60 -0.97 -13.43
CA THR A 85 -7.27 -1.18 -14.72
C THR A 85 -8.70 -1.65 -14.51
N GLY A 86 -9.53 -1.57 -15.54
CA GLY A 86 -10.85 -2.21 -15.58
C GLY A 86 -10.79 -3.61 -16.19
N THR A 87 -11.79 -4.44 -15.89
CA THR A 87 -11.96 -5.78 -16.47
C THR A 87 -12.77 -5.78 -17.78
N TRP A 88 -13.31 -4.64 -18.19
CA TRP A 88 -14.09 -4.48 -19.41
C TRP A 88 -13.21 -4.18 -20.63
N SER A 89 -13.76 -4.45 -21.83
CA SER A 89 -13.07 -4.15 -23.10
C SER A 89 -12.82 -2.66 -23.27
N GLY A 90 -11.60 -2.29 -23.68
CA GLY A 90 -11.18 -0.89 -23.84
C GLY A 90 -10.86 -0.16 -22.53
N ALA A 91 -10.79 -0.86 -21.39
CA ALA A 91 -10.38 -0.26 -20.13
C ALA A 91 -8.96 0.33 -20.22
N GLN A 92 -8.82 1.58 -19.76
CA GLN A 92 -7.51 2.23 -19.66
C GLN A 92 -6.85 1.92 -18.33
N ALA A 93 -5.55 1.61 -18.37
CA ALA A 93 -4.74 1.54 -17.17
C ALA A 93 -4.41 2.95 -16.63
N LYS A 94 -4.48 3.10 -15.31
CA LYS A 94 -3.98 4.26 -14.57
C LYS A 94 -2.82 3.81 -13.70
N VAL A 95 -1.69 4.47 -13.82
CA VAL A 95 -0.46 4.08 -13.14
C VAL A 95 -0.07 5.16 -12.14
N ALA A 96 0.27 4.74 -10.92
CA ALA A 96 0.94 5.57 -9.94
C ALA A 96 2.35 5.02 -9.71
N LYS A 97 3.36 5.87 -9.82
CA LYS A 97 4.76 5.52 -9.58
C LYS A 97 5.24 6.19 -8.30
N ILE A 98 6.03 5.45 -7.54
CA ILE A 98 6.70 5.90 -6.32
C ILE A 98 8.19 5.68 -6.59
N ALA A 99 8.94 6.77 -6.71
CA ALA A 99 10.38 6.69 -6.89
C ALA A 99 11.07 6.30 -5.57
N ALA A 100 12.32 5.84 -5.65
CA ALA A 100 13.13 5.57 -4.44
C ALA A 100 13.28 6.81 -3.54
N THR A 101 13.20 8.01 -4.11
CA THR A 101 13.19 9.29 -3.37
C THR A 101 11.87 9.58 -2.65
N GLY A 102 10.85 8.73 -2.83
CA GLY A 102 9.51 8.92 -2.27
C GLY A 102 8.58 9.78 -3.11
N LEU A 103 9.06 10.34 -4.22
CA LEU A 103 8.22 11.14 -5.13
C LEU A 103 7.11 10.27 -5.72
N ILE A 104 5.87 10.72 -5.60
CA ILE A 104 4.69 10.07 -6.16
C ILE A 104 4.25 10.81 -7.42
N SER A 105 4.13 10.09 -8.53
CA SER A 105 3.67 10.65 -9.81
C SER A 105 2.60 9.79 -10.48
N ARG A 106 1.80 10.45 -11.34
CA ARG A 106 0.77 9.84 -12.18
C ARG A 106 1.09 10.20 -13.63
N PRO A 107 1.94 9.41 -14.31
CA PRO A 107 2.27 9.63 -15.71
C PRO A 107 1.07 9.42 -16.64
#